data_AF-A0A9E2PZX8-F1
#
_entry.id   AF-A0A9E2PZX8-F1
#
_cell.length_a   1.000
_cell.length_b   1.000
_cell.length_c   1.000
_cell.angle_alpha   90.00
_cell.angle_beta   90.00
_cell.angle_gamma   90.00
#
_symmetry.space_group_name_H-M   'P 1'
#
loop_
_entity.id
_entity.type
_entity.pdbx_description
1 polymer ?
#
loop_
_entity_poly.entity_id
_entity_poly.type
_entity_poly.pdbx_seq_one_letter_code
_entity_poly.pdbx_strand_id
1 'polypeptide(L)'
;MPQCKKCRKKGLFLKLEKRTGLCLSCNTAFMKSSKELTEKITEDANLIRGLDDPKAIVSRCDQVEGNAQKLISLHKEYSLEAGSALMHVVNWCRQIKQKTLSTMEK
;
A
#
# COMPACT_ATOMS: atom_id res chain seq x y z
N MET A 1 -5.12 -29.12 -10.63
CA MET A 1 -6.19 -28.26 -11.19
C MET A 1 -5.95 -26.83 -10.76
N PRO A 2 -5.91 -25.84 -11.68
CA PRO A 2 -5.74 -24.43 -11.32
C PRO A 2 -6.77 -23.99 -10.28
N GLN A 3 -6.33 -23.21 -9.29
CA GLN A 3 -7.17 -22.65 -8.23
C GLN A 3 -6.78 -21.20 -7.91
N CYS A 4 -7.76 -20.31 -7.87
CA CYS A 4 -7.55 -18.92 -7.47
C CYS A 4 -7.21 -18.81 -5.97
N LYS A 5 -6.16 -18.05 -5.63
CA LYS A 5 -5.76 -17.83 -4.23
C LYS A 5 -6.81 -17.09 -3.39
N LYS A 6 -7.52 -16.11 -3.96
CA LYS A 6 -8.56 -15.32 -3.26
C LYS A 6 -9.89 -16.04 -3.13
N CYS A 7 -10.55 -16.32 -4.26
CA CYS A 7 -11.92 -16.83 -4.27
C CYS A 7 -12.02 -18.35 -4.28
N ARG A 8 -10.89 -19.06 -4.27
CA ARG A 8 -10.81 -20.53 -4.27
C ARG A 8 -11.47 -21.24 -5.45
N LYS A 9 -12.00 -20.52 -6.45
CA LYS A 9 -12.53 -21.09 -7.71
C LYS A 9 -11.50 -22.02 -8.33
N LYS A 10 -11.93 -23.20 -8.75
CA LYS A 10 -11.11 -24.24 -9.39
C LYS A 10 -11.66 -24.55 -10.79
N GLY A 11 -10.82 -25.03 -11.70
CA GLY A 11 -11.26 -25.56 -12.98
C GLY A 11 -10.12 -25.81 -13.94
N LEU A 12 -10.24 -26.82 -14.80
CA LEU A 12 -9.19 -27.19 -15.76
C LEU A 12 -8.85 -26.04 -16.72
N PHE A 13 -9.86 -25.27 -17.13
CA PHE A 13 -9.73 -24.10 -18.02
C PHE A 13 -9.64 -22.76 -17.27
N LEU A 14 -9.51 -22.77 -15.95
CA LEU A 14 -9.39 -21.54 -15.17
C LEU A 14 -8.01 -20.91 -15.42
N LYS A 15 -8.00 -19.76 -16.10
CA LYS A 15 -6.80 -18.95 -16.29
C LYS A 15 -6.47 -18.20 -14.99
N LEU A 16 -5.24 -18.36 -14.52
CA LEU A 16 -4.68 -17.61 -13.42
C LEU A 16 -3.59 -16.67 -13.95
N GLU A 17 -3.51 -15.48 -13.38
CA GLU A 17 -2.36 -14.60 -13.57
C GLU A 17 -1.14 -15.24 -12.92
N LYS A 18 -0.01 -15.28 -13.64
CA LYS A 18 1.17 -16.07 -13.28
C LYS A 18 1.87 -15.56 -12.02
N ARG A 19 1.90 -14.24 -11.80
CA ARG A 19 2.60 -13.63 -10.65
C ARG A 19 1.77 -13.72 -9.38
N THR A 20 0.47 -13.50 -9.47
CA THR A 20 -0.42 -13.41 -8.32
C THR A 20 -1.10 -14.74 -7.99
N GLY A 21 -1.30 -15.62 -8.98
CA GLY A 21 -2.11 -16.83 -8.82
C GLY A 21 -3.60 -16.53 -8.66
N LEU A 22 -4.04 -15.35 -9.08
CA LEU A 22 -5.44 -14.92 -9.04
C LEU A 22 -6.13 -15.21 -10.37
N CYS A 23 -7.43 -15.52 -10.32
CA CYS A 23 -8.24 -15.50 -11.54
C CYS A 23 -8.39 -14.06 -12.05
N LEU A 24 -8.77 -13.90 -13.32
CA LEU A 24 -8.89 -12.60 -13.97
C LEU A 24 -9.68 -11.58 -13.13
N SER A 25 -10.87 -11.96 -12.64
CA SER A 25 -11.72 -11.07 -11.84
C SER A 25 -11.06 -10.63 -10.52
N CYS A 26 -10.47 -11.56 -9.77
CA CYS A 26 -9.77 -11.22 -8.52
C CYS A 26 -8.53 -10.36 -8.79
N ASN A 27 -7.81 -10.65 -9.87
CA ASN A 27 -6.64 -9.85 -10.25
C ASN A 27 -7.04 -8.41 -10.60
N THR A 28 -8.10 -8.22 -11.40
CA THR A 28 -8.59 -6.89 -11.76
C THR A 28 -9.04 -6.10 -10.52
N ALA A 29 -9.77 -6.73 -9.60
CA ALA A 29 -10.20 -6.10 -8.35
C ALA A 29 -8.99 -5.69 -7.49
N PHE A 30 -8.03 -6.59 -7.31
CA PHE A 30 -6.79 -6.31 -6.59
C PHE A 30 -6.02 -5.14 -7.21
N MET A 31 -5.81 -5.17 -8.53
CA MET A 31 -5.05 -4.13 -9.24
C MET A 31 -5.72 -2.76 -9.13
N LYS A 32 -7.06 -2.70 -9.20
CA LYS A 32 -7.79 -1.44 -9.04
C LYS A 32 -7.59 -0.85 -7.64
N SER A 33 -7.88 -1.62 -6.60
CA SER A 33 -7.75 -1.14 -5.21
C SER A 33 -6.29 -0.86 -4.82
N SER A 34 -5.35 -1.66 -5.33
CA SER A 34 -3.91 -1.47 -5.11
C SER A 34 -3.43 -0.16 -5.75
N LYS A 35 -3.88 0.13 -6.98
CA LYS A 35 -3.57 1.37 -7.69
C LYS A 35 -4.08 2.60 -6.92
N GLU A 36 -5.35 2.61 -6.52
CA GLU A 36 -5.95 3.73 -5.79
C GLU A 36 -5.21 4.05 -4.48
N LEU A 37 -4.78 3.02 -3.73
CA LEU A 37 -4.01 3.21 -2.51
C LEU A 37 -2.58 3.69 -2.80
N THR A 38 -1.95 3.14 -3.84
CA THR A 38 -0.60 3.53 -4.25
C THR A 38 -0.54 4.99 -4.71
N GLU A 39 -1.55 5.44 -5.45
CA GLU A 39 -1.68 6.85 -5.89
C GLU A 39 -1.77 7.79 -4.68
N LYS A 40 -2.65 7.50 -3.72
CA LYS A 40 -2.77 8.29 -2.48
C LYS A 40 -1.48 8.35 -1.67
N ILE A 41 -0.81 7.21 -1.49
CA ILE A 41 0.49 7.14 -0.81
C ILE A 41 1.52 8.02 -1.53
N THR A 42 1.56 7.96 -2.86
CA THR A 42 2.50 8.71 -3.67
C THR A 42 2.22 10.21 -3.60
N GLU A 43 0.95 10.61 -3.69
CA GLU A 43 0.51 12.00 -3.55
C GLU A 43 0.89 12.57 -2.18
N ASP A 44 0.51 11.89 -1.09
CA ASP A 44 0.84 12.34 0.27
C ASP A 44 2.36 12.39 0.50
N ALA A 45 3.11 11.40 0.00
CA ALA A 45 4.58 11.38 0.11
C ALA A 45 5.25 12.54 -0.66
N ASN A 46 4.73 12.89 -1.83
CA ASN A 46 5.22 14.03 -2.59
C ASN A 46 4.89 15.35 -1.90
N LEU A 47 3.69 15.47 -1.30
CA LEU A 47 3.30 16.66 -0.54
C LEU A 47 4.22 16.91 0.66
N ILE A 48 4.59 15.86 1.41
CA ILE A 48 5.51 15.98 2.57
C ILE A 48 6.81 16.71 2.20
N ARG A 49 7.34 16.48 0.99
CA ARG A 49 8.61 17.09 0.55
C ARG A 49 8.55 18.61 0.38
N GLY A 50 7.36 19.17 0.20
CA GLY A 50 7.13 20.61 0.02
C GLY A 50 6.43 21.28 1.19
N LEU A 51 6.25 20.58 2.32
CA LEU A 51 5.63 21.15 3.51
C LEU A 51 6.69 21.65 4.48
N ASP A 52 6.50 22.87 4.97
CA ASP A 52 7.30 23.45 6.06
C ASP A 52 6.57 23.42 7.41
N ASP A 53 5.23 23.33 7.40
CA ASP A 53 4.44 23.25 8.64
C ASP A 53 4.59 21.88 9.31
N PRO A 54 5.16 21.83 10.53
CA PRO A 54 5.34 20.59 11.28
C PRO A 54 4.04 19.79 11.48
N LYS A 55 2.91 20.47 11.72
CA LYS A 55 1.61 19.79 11.92
C LYS A 55 1.11 19.16 10.63
N ALA A 56 1.22 19.87 9.51
CA ALA A 56 0.88 19.33 8.20
C ALA A 56 1.78 18.14 7.82
N ILE A 57 3.09 18.20 8.09
CA ILE A 57 4.02 17.09 7.84
C ILE A 57 3.58 15.84 8.61
N VAL A 58 3.34 15.96 9.93
CA VAL A 58 2.90 14.84 10.77
C VAL A 58 1.59 14.25 10.26
N SER A 59 0.61 15.11 9.95
CA SER A 59 -0.68 14.69 9.43
C SER A 59 -0.56 13.92 8.10
N ARG A 60 0.30 14.39 7.18
CA ARG A 60 0.54 13.68 5.91
C ARG A 60 1.29 12.37 6.10
N CYS A 61 2.26 12.31 7.01
CA CYS A 61 2.89 11.04 7.37
C CYS A 61 1.85 10.03 7.90
N ASP A 62 0.91 10.46 8.73
CA ASP A 62 -0.18 9.61 9.23
C ASP A 62 -1.07 9.09 8.09
N GLN A 63 -1.38 9.92 7.09
CA GLN A 63 -2.12 9.47 5.91
C GLN A 63 -1.34 8.42 5.10
N VAL A 64 -0.03 8.62 4.89
CA VAL A 64 0.82 7.64 4.22
C VAL A 64 0.83 6.32 4.99
N GLU A 65 1.05 6.34 6.30
CA GLU A 65 1.07 5.13 7.13
C GLU A 65 -0.29 4.41 7.11
N GLY A 66 -1.40 5.16 7.21
CA GLY A 66 -2.75 4.61 7.14
C GLY A 66 -3.08 3.97 5.79
N ASN A 67 -2.74 4.63 4.68
CA ASN A 67 -2.95 4.09 3.34
C ASN A 67 -2.03 2.89 3.05
N ALA A 68 -0.78 2.93 3.51
CA ALA A 68 0.14 1.81 3.40
C ALA A 68 -0.34 0.59 4.18
N GLN A 69 -0.88 0.78 5.40
CA GLN A 69 -1.46 -0.31 6.18
C GLN A 69 -2.66 -0.95 5.46
N LYS A 70 -3.53 -0.14 4.85
CA LYS A 70 -4.64 -0.64 4.01
C LYS A 70 -4.11 -1.45 2.82
N LEU A 71 -3.05 -0.98 2.18
CA LEU A 71 -2.43 -1.67 1.04
C LEU A 71 -1.79 -3.01 1.47
N ILE A 72 -1.13 -3.05 2.62
CA ILE A 72 -0.59 -4.30 3.20
C ILE A 72 -1.72 -5.28 3.51
N SER A 73 -2.81 -4.81 4.13
CA SER A 73 -3.99 -5.64 4.40
C SER A 73 -4.60 -6.19 3.11
N LEU A 74 -4.71 -5.37 2.05
CA LEU A 74 -5.18 -5.81 0.74
C LEU A 74 -4.29 -6.92 0.16
N HIS A 75 -2.96 -6.81 0.25
CA HIS A 75 -2.07 -7.87 -0.20
C HIS A 75 -2.32 -9.18 0.58
N LYS A 76 -2.41 -9.10 1.91
CA LYS A 76 -2.70 -10.26 2.76
C LYS A 76 -4.04 -10.93 2.42
N GLU A 77 -5.08 -10.13 2.20
CA GLU A 77 -6.41 -10.60 1.82
C GLU A 77 -6.41 -11.41 0.51
N TYR A 78 -5.47 -11.13 -0.39
CA TYR A 78 -5.30 -11.82 -1.67
C TYR A 78 -4.19 -12.89 -1.62
N SER A 79 -3.63 -13.15 -0.44
CA SER A 79 -2.49 -14.06 -0.24
C SER A 79 -1.27 -13.68 -1.09
N LEU A 80 -1.00 -12.38 -1.14
CA LEU A 80 0.15 -11.75 -1.79
C LEU A 80 1.05 -11.09 -0.75
N GLU A 81 2.32 -10.93 -1.11
CA GLU A 81 3.29 -10.19 -0.29
C GLU A 81 3.34 -8.74 -0.75
N ALA A 82 3.41 -7.82 0.22
CA ALA A 82 3.63 -6.40 -0.08
C ALA A 82 5.08 -6.18 -0.50
N GLY A 83 5.29 -5.32 -1.51
CA GLY A 83 6.63 -5.02 -2.02
C GLY A 83 7.49 -4.22 -1.04
N SER A 84 8.82 -4.40 -1.14
CA SER A 84 9.80 -3.66 -0.32
C SER A 84 9.70 -2.14 -0.49
N ALA A 85 9.37 -1.65 -1.69
CA ALA A 85 9.19 -0.23 -1.98
C ALA A 85 8.15 0.43 -1.03
N LEU A 86 7.04 -0.26 -0.75
CA LEU A 86 6.04 0.23 0.20
C LEU A 86 6.62 0.38 1.61
N MET A 87 7.39 -0.61 2.05
CA MET A 87 8.05 -0.58 3.36
C MET A 87 9.08 0.55 3.46
N HIS A 88 9.82 0.83 2.38
CA HIS A 88 10.73 1.97 2.32
C HIS A 88 10.00 3.31 2.51
N VAL A 89 8.86 3.50 1.85
CA VAL A 89 8.07 4.74 1.99
C VAL A 89 7.53 4.90 3.42
N VAL A 90 7.03 3.82 4.03
CA VAL A 90 6.55 3.83 5.42
C VAL A 90 7.68 4.19 6.38
N ASN A 91 8.84 3.55 6.23
CA ASN A 91 10.00 3.82 7.08
C ASN A 91 10.50 5.27 6.93
N TRP A 92 10.52 5.79 5.70
CA TRP A 92 10.85 7.18 5.43
C TRP A 92 9.87 8.16 6.12
N CYS A 93 8.55 7.93 6.00
CA CYS A 93 7.54 8.77 6.67
C CYS A 93 7.70 8.77 8.19
N ARG A 94 7.95 7.61 8.79
CA ARG A 94 8.18 7.49 10.24
C ARG A 94 9.39 8.29 10.71
N GLN A 95 10.49 8.22 9.96
CA GLN A 95 11.69 8.98 10.28
C GLN A 95 11.46 10.49 10.19
N ILE A 96 10.76 10.96 9.15
CA ILE A 96 10.39 12.38 9.02
C ILE A 96 9.50 12.80 10.18
N LYS A 97 8.41 12.05 10.42
CA LYS A 97 7.45 12.34 11.49
C LYS A 97 8.15 12.45 12.85
N GLN A 98 9.03 11.51 13.17
CA GLN A 98 9.78 11.53 14.43
C GLN A 98 10.67 12.78 14.56
N LYS A 99 11.41 13.14 13.51
CA LYS A 99 12.24 14.36 13.50
C LYS A 99 11.41 15.62 13.69
N THR A 100 10.27 15.69 13.01
CA THR A 100 9.36 16.83 13.09
C THR A 100 8.78 16.97 14.50
N LEU A 101 8.30 15.87 15.10
CA LEU A 101 7.78 15.88 16.47
C LEU A 101 8.85 16.34 17.47
N SER A 102 10.08 15.81 17.40
CA SER A 102 11.18 16.24 18.27
C SER A 102 11.60 17.71 18.10
N THR A 103 11.23 18.33 16.97
CA THR A 103 11.47 19.76 16.74
C THR A 103 10.34 20.62 17.33
N MET A 104 9.11 20.09 17.41
CA MET A 104 7.96 20.76 18.00
C MET A 104 7.96 20.75 19.53
N GLU A 105 8.64 19.79 20.14
CA GLU A 105 8.76 19.64 21.61
C GLU A 105 9.87 20.51 22.22
N LYS A 106 10.66 21.21 21.40
CA LYS A 106 11.73 22.13 21.80
C LYS A 106 11.28 23.58 21.69
#